data_AF-A0A3L6RDE6-F1
#
_entry.id   AF-A0A3L6RDE6-F1
#
_cell.length_a   1.000
_cell.length_b   1.000
_cell.length_c   1.000
_cell.angle_alpha   90.00
_cell.angle_beta   90.00
_cell.angle_gamma   90.00
#
_symmetry.space_group_name_H-M   'P 1'
#
loop_
_entity.id
_entity.type
_entity.pdbx_description
1 polymer ?
#
loop_
_entity_poly.entity_id
_entity_poly.type
_entity_poly.pdbx_seq_one_letter_code
_entity_poly.pdbx_strand_id
1 'polypeptide(L)'
;MLGLGLAINGTSSNLLVYLLKEYNVESINAAQIANIVRGCLNLVPVAGAVVSDSYFGSFPVILAGTAINVLVGVYMLPASA
;
A
#
# COMPACT_ATOMS: atom_id res chain seq x y z
N MET A 1 16.64 1.48 -1.71
CA MET A 1 15.32 1.79 -2.33
C MET A 1 14.81 0.73 -3.31
N LEU A 2 15.63 -0.23 -3.76
CA LEU A 2 15.21 -1.29 -4.69
C LEU A 2 14.15 -2.25 -4.12
N GLY A 3 14.25 -2.64 -2.84
CA GLY A 3 13.29 -3.57 -2.22
C GLY A 3 11.86 -3.05 -2.15
N LEU A 4 11.67 -1.76 -1.85
CA LEU A 4 10.35 -1.13 -1.82
C LEU A 4 9.72 -1.09 -3.22
N GLY A 5 10.51 -0.75 -4.25
CA GLY A 5 10.04 -0.75 -5.63
C GLY A 5 9.59 -2.14 -6.10
N LEU A 6 10.35 -3.19 -5.76
CA LEU A 6 9.98 -4.56 -6.07
C LEU A 6 8.73 -5.00 -5.31
N ALA A 7 8.60 -4.66 -4.03
CA ALA A 7 7.41 -4.97 -3.24
C ALA A 7 6.16 -4.29 -3.81
N ILE A 8 6.22 -3.00 -4.11
CA ILE A 8 5.07 -2.25 -4.67
C ILE A 8 4.65 -2.82 -6.02
N ASN A 9 5.61 -3.09 -6.92
CA ASN A 9 5.28 -3.65 -8.24
C ASN A 9 4.79 -5.09 -8.15
N GLY A 10 5.37 -5.90 -7.26
CA GLY A 10 4.94 -7.28 -7.01
C GLY A 10 3.52 -7.34 -6.44
N THR A 11 3.24 -6.57 -5.38
CA THR A 11 1.90 -6.51 -4.76
C THR A 11 0.87 -5.91 -5.71
N SER A 12 1.20 -4.86 -6.47
CA SER A 12 0.26 -4.25 -7.43
C SER A 12 -0.10 -5.21 -8.57
N SER A 13 0.89 -5.97 -9.06
CA SER A 13 0.66 -6.98 -10.10
C SER A 13 -0.17 -8.15 -9.57
N ASN A 14 0.13 -8.61 -8.36
CA ASN A 14 -0.62 -9.69 -7.73
C ASN A 14 -2.08 -9.29 -7.46
N LEU A 15 -2.30 -8.07 -6.97
CA LEU A 15 -3.63 -7.51 -6.78
C LEU A 15 -4.42 -7.46 -8.10
N LEU A 16 -3.82 -6.97 -9.18
CA LEU A 16 -4.46 -6.90 -10.49
C LEU A 16 -4.86 -8.30 -11.00
N VAL A 17 -3.98 -9.29 -10.87
CA VAL A 17 -4.29 -10.68 -11.24
C VAL A 17 -5.42 -11.24 -10.38
N TYR A 18 -5.47 -10.91 -9.08
CA TYR A 18 -6.53 -11.33 -8.17
C TYR A 18 -7.90 -10.76 -8.58
N LEU A 19 -7.96 -9.47 -8.94
CA LEU A 19 -9.18 -8.84 -9.44
C LEU A 19 -9.68 -9.45 -10.76
N LEU A 20 -8.75 -9.82 -11.64
CA LEU A 20 -9.07 -10.45 -12.92
C LEU A 20 -9.52 -11.90 -12.77
N LYS A 21 -8.81 -12.72 -11.99
CA LYS A 21 -9.06 -14.16 -11.88
C LYS A 21 -10.15 -14.52 -10.87
N GLU A 22 -10.07 -13.96 -9.67
CA GLU A 22 -10.99 -14.32 -8.57
C GLU A 22 -12.32 -13.58 -8.73
N TYR A 23 -12.23 -12.27 -8.98
CA TYR A 23 -13.39 -11.38 -9.02
C TYR A 23 -13.98 -11.19 -10.43
N ASN A 24 -13.37 -11.76 -11.49
CA ASN A 24 -13.81 -11.66 -12.89
C ASN A 24 -14.13 -10.22 -13.34
N VAL A 25 -13.39 -9.23 -12.82
CA VAL A 25 -13.58 -7.82 -13.17
C VAL A 25 -12.98 -7.56 -14.55
N GLU A 26 -13.64 -6.72 -15.36
CA GLU A 26 -13.11 -6.30 -16.67
C GLU A 26 -11.72 -5.67 -16.53
N SER A 27 -10.83 -6.00 -17.47
CA SER A 27 -9.41 -5.59 -17.43
C SER A 27 -9.19 -4.09 -17.33
N ILE A 28 -10.07 -3.31 -17.96
CA ILE A 28 -10.04 -1.84 -17.90
C ILE A 28 -10.34 -1.36 -16.47
N ASN A 29 -11.32 -1.96 -15.80
CA ASN A 29 -11.73 -1.57 -14.46
C ASN A 29 -10.72 -2.04 -13.40
N ALA A 30 -10.16 -3.26 -13.56
CA ALA A 30 -9.08 -3.76 -12.70
C ALA A 30 -7.81 -2.89 -12.78
N ALA A 31 -7.43 -2.43 -13.99
CA ALA A 31 -6.32 -1.51 -14.16
C ALA A 31 -6.59 -0.13 -13.53
N GLN A 32 -7.84 0.35 -13.59
CA GLN A 32 -8.26 1.59 -12.92
C GLN A 32 -8.09 1.48 -11.41
N ILE A 33 -8.56 0.38 -10.80
CA ILE A 33 -8.42 0.13 -9.36
C ILE A 33 -6.94 0.06 -8.97
N ALA A 34 -6.11 -0.65 -9.74
CA ALA A 34 -4.67 -0.72 -9.48
C ALA A 34 -3.99 0.66 -9.56
N ASN A 35 -4.41 1.53 -10.49
CA ASN A 35 -3.91 2.90 -10.58
C ASN A 35 -4.35 3.78 -9.40
N ILE A 36 -5.59 3.63 -8.92
CA ILE A 36 -6.09 4.33 -7.73
C ILE A 36 -5.26 3.92 -6.51
N VAL A 37 -5.03 2.62 -6.31
CA VAL A 37 -4.19 2.10 -5.22
C VAL A 37 -2.78 2.68 -5.29
N ARG A 38 -2.16 2.72 -6.48
CA ARG A 38 -0.84 3.36 -6.69
C ARG A 38 -0.88 4.86 -6.40
N GLY A 39 -1.94 5.57 -6.75
CA GLY A 39 -2.14 6.98 -6.39
C GLY A 39 -2.19 7.19 -4.88
N CYS A 40 -2.98 6.38 -4.18
CA CYS A 40 -3.08 6.42 -2.71
C CYS A 40 -1.72 6.15 -2.04
N LEU A 41 -0.94 5.18 -2.52
CA LEU A 41 0.39 4.87 -1.99
C LEU A 41 1.37 6.05 -2.08
N ASN A 42 1.19 6.96 -3.03
CA ASN A 42 2.00 8.18 -3.14
C ASN A 42 1.44 9.35 -2.31
N LEU A 43 0.12 9.44 -2.14
CA LEU A 43 -0.53 10.50 -1.37
C LEU A 43 -0.43 10.32 0.14
N VAL A 44 -0.57 9.08 0.63
CA VAL A 44 -0.50 8.74 2.07
C VAL A 44 0.79 9.23 2.75
N PRO A 45 2.00 8.99 2.20
CA PRO A 45 3.23 9.50 2.83
C PRO A 45 3.32 11.03 2.83
N VAL A 46 2.77 11.72 1.82
CA VAL A 46 2.71 13.20 1.80
C VAL A 46 1.81 13.70 2.93
N ALA A 47 0.62 13.11 3.09
CA ALA A 47 -0.28 13.44 4.19
C ALA A 47 0.36 13.13 5.56
N GLY A 48 1.04 11.99 5.69
CA GLY A 48 1.78 11.62 6.90
C GLY A 48 2.91 12.60 7.25
N ALA A 49 3.62 13.11 6.24
CA ALA A 49 4.66 14.13 6.42
C ALA A 49 4.06 15.46 6.93
N VAL A 50 2.95 15.92 6.35
CA VAL A 50 2.26 17.14 6.82
C VAL A 50 1.81 17.02 8.28
N VAL A 51 1.27 15.86 8.66
CA VAL A 51 0.85 15.58 10.05
C VAL A 51 2.07 15.55 11.00
N SER A 52 3.17 14.94 10.57
CA SER A 52 4.45 14.93 11.30
C SER A 52 4.98 16.33 11.57
N ASP A 53 5.02 17.18 10.54
CA ASP A 53 5.60 18.52 10.64
C ASP A 53 4.72 19.50 11.44
N SER A 54 3.40 19.27 11.48
CA SER A 54 2.46 20.19 12.11
C SER A 54 2.18 19.88 13.60
N TYR A 55 2.16 18.61 14.02
CA TYR A 55 1.59 18.24 15.33
C TYR A 55 2.51 17.43 16.26
N PHE A 56 3.29 16.48 15.73
CA PHE A 56 3.87 15.42 16.56
C PHE A 56 5.41 15.35 16.52
N GLY A 57 6.05 15.98 15.53
CA GLY A 57 7.44 15.72 15.22
C GLY A 57 7.63 14.36 14.53
N SER A 58 8.77 14.18 13.85
CA SER A 58 8.96 13.06 12.91
C SER A 58 9.01 11.68 13.58
N PHE A 59 9.57 11.59 14.79
CA PHE A 59 9.78 10.32 15.50
C PHE A 59 8.48 9.54 15.83
N PRO A 60 7.47 10.12 16.50
CA PRO A 60 6.25 9.39 16.84
C PRO A 60 5.42 8.99 15.62
N VAL A 61 5.41 9.79 14.54
CA VAL A 61 4.66 9.46 13.32
C VAL A 61 5.31 8.28 12.58
N ILE A 62 6.64 8.24 12.50
CA ILE A 62 7.37 7.11 11.93
C ILE A 62 7.17 5.85 12.77
N LEU A 63 7.21 5.96 14.10
CA LEU A 63 6.99 4.82 15.01
C LEU A 63 5.58 4.24 14.85
N ALA A 64 4.55 5.09 14.78
CA ALA A 64 3.18 4.66 14.55
C ALA A 64 3.02 4.02 13.16
N GLY A 65 3.56 4.64 12.12
CA GLY A 65 3.49 4.11 10.75
C GLY A 65 4.16 2.75 10.60
N THR A 66 5.33 2.56 11.23
CA THR A 66 6.04 1.27 11.23
C THR A 66 5.30 0.19 12.03
N ALA A 67 4.74 0.53 13.19
CA ALA A 67 3.93 -0.39 13.99
C ALA A 67 2.69 -0.88 13.22
N ILE A 68 1.98 0.02 12.55
CA ILE A 68 0.82 -0.32 11.71
C ILE A 68 1.25 -1.24 10.55
N ASN A 69 2.35 -0.93 9.87
CA ASN A 69 2.84 -1.74 8.74
C ASN A 69 3.22 -3.16 9.17
N VAL A 70 3.86 -3.33 10.33
CA VAL A 70 4.19 -4.65 10.90
C VAL A 70 2.91 -5.41 11.26
N LEU A 71 1.94 -4.77 11.90
CA LEU A 71 0.65 -5.39 12.21
C LEU A 71 -0.03 -5.90 10.92
N VAL A 72 -0.22 -5.03 9.94
CA VAL A 72 -0.88 -5.40 8.67
C VAL A 72 -0.09 -6.51 7.96
N GLY A 73 1.24 -6.42 7.93
CA GLY A 73 2.10 -7.43 7.32
C GLY A 73 2.03 -8.81 7.98
N VAL A 74 1.94 -8.85 9.31
CA VAL A 74 1.88 -10.11 10.06
C VAL A 74 0.49 -10.75 10.00
N TYR A 75 -0.58 -9.96 10.02
CA TYR A 75 -1.95 -10.50 10.07
C TYR A 75 -2.59 -10.71 8.70
N MET A 76 -2.27 -9.88 7.71
CA MET A 76 -3.01 -9.84 6.44
C MET A 76 -2.31 -10.58 5.29
N LEU A 77 -0.97 -10.55 5.22
CA LEU A 77 -0.24 -11.30 4.18
C LEU A 77 -0.34 -12.83 4.30
N PRO A 78 -0.19 -13.47 5.49
CA PRO A 78 -0.23 -14.93 5.57
C PRO A 78 -1.62 -15.53 5.34
N ALA A 79 -2.69 -14.73 5.37
CA ALA A 79 -4.05 -15.19 5.06
C ALA A 79 -4.30 -15.39 3.55
N SER A 80 -3.34 -15.02 2.69
CA SER A 80 -3.44 -15.10 1.23
C SER A 80 -2.54 -16.17 0.58
N ALA A 81 -1.95 -17.05 1.40
CA ALA A 81 -1.10 -18.18 0.97
C ALA A 81 -1.83 -19.53 1.12
#